data_AF-A0A9E4MAX3-F1
#
_entry.id   AF-A0A9E4MAX3-F1
#
_cell.length_a   1.000
_cell.length_b   1.000
_cell.length_c   1.000
_cell.angle_alpha   90.00
_cell.angle_beta   90.00
_cell.angle_gamma   90.00
#
_symmetry.space_group_name_H-M   'P 1'
#
loop_
_entity.id
_entity.type
_entity.pdbx_description
1 polymer ?
#
loop_
_entity_poly.entity_id
_entity_poly.type
_entity_poly.pdbx_seq_one_letter_code
_entity_poly.pdbx_strand_id
1 'polypeptide(L)'
;MAGLTVGQLDRFREDGYLIVEDVLTEEDLAALEAEYKKIVDRVSADLAFQGKLPPLTGTTFSECYIEAMQQLDDMYDLYQHLDISLPLLEDLDRSHTMNTGPEVFRLLTNPRLLDI
;
A
#
# COMPACT_ATOMS: atom_id res chain seq x y z
N MET A 1 23.27 -9.04 0.18
CA MET A 1 22.68 -9.40 1.48
C MET A 1 23.03 -10.85 1.76
N ALA A 2 23.12 -11.24 3.04
CA ALA A 2 23.26 -12.65 3.39
C ALA A 2 21.89 -13.29 3.21
N GLY A 3 21.80 -14.34 2.40
CA GLY A 3 20.53 -15.04 2.17
C GLY A 3 20.01 -15.73 3.43
N LEU A 4 18.77 -16.24 3.37
CA LEU A 4 18.13 -16.95 4.48
C LEU A 4 19.01 -18.06 5.08
N THR A 5 19.09 -18.08 6.41
CA THR A 5 19.74 -19.16 7.15
C THR A 5 18.91 -20.46 7.11
N VAL A 6 19.57 -21.60 7.35
CA VAL A 6 18.87 -22.89 7.44
C VAL A 6 17.76 -22.86 8.50
N GLY A 7 18.02 -22.26 9.67
CA GLY A 7 17.01 -22.14 10.73
C GLY A 7 15.81 -21.27 10.33
N GLN A 8 16.02 -20.24 9.51
CA GLN A 8 14.91 -19.43 8.97
C GLN A 8 14.10 -20.20 7.94
N LEU A 9 14.75 -21.01 7.09
CA LEU A 9 14.06 -21.89 6.15
C LEU A 9 13.25 -22.97 6.85
N ASP A 10 13.77 -23.54 7.94
CA ASP A 10 13.06 -24.55 8.71
C ASP A 10 11.83 -23.94 9.42
N ARG A 11 11.95 -22.76 10.02
CA ARG A 11 10.80 -22.01 10.56
C ARG A 11 9.77 -21.70 9.48
N PHE A 12 10.19 -21.22 8.31
CA PHE A 12 9.26 -20.96 7.20
C PHE A 12 8.44 -22.20 6.82
N ARG A 13 9.09 -23.38 6.79
CA ARG A 13 8.42 -24.64 6.48
C ARG A 13 7.49 -25.13 7.59
N GLU A 14 7.83 -24.86 8.84
CA GLU A 14 7.04 -25.24 10.01
C GLU A 14 5.82 -24.33 10.19
N ASP A 15 6.03 -23.01 10.12
CA ASP A 15 5.02 -21.99 10.44
C ASP A 15 4.21 -21.56 9.20
N GLY A 16 4.71 -21.82 7.99
CA GLY A 16 4.11 -21.37 6.72
C GLY A 16 4.36 -19.89 6.39
N TYR A 17 5.10 -19.18 7.24
CA TYR A 17 5.55 -17.80 7.03
C TYR A 17 6.88 -17.55 7.73
N LEU A 18 7.57 -16.46 7.36
CA LEU A 18 8.81 -16.04 7.99
C LEU A 18 8.83 -14.51 8.09
N ILE A 19 9.17 -13.99 9.26
CA ILE A 19 9.42 -12.56 9.45
C ILE A 19 10.91 -12.31 9.20
N VAL A 20 11.20 -11.44 8.24
CA VAL A 20 12.55 -10.94 7.97
C VAL A 20 12.53 -9.46 8.31
N GLU A 21 13.23 -9.10 9.38
CA GLU A 21 13.34 -7.71 9.85
C GLU A 21 14.33 -6.93 8.96
N ASP A 22 14.14 -5.62 8.88
CA ASP A 22 15.05 -4.68 8.22
C ASP A 22 15.38 -4.97 6.73
N VAL A 23 14.46 -5.64 6.03
CA VAL A 23 14.59 -5.90 4.57
C VAL A 23 14.64 -4.58 3.81
N LEU A 24 13.75 -3.65 4.12
CA LEU A 24 13.64 -2.35 3.45
C LEU A 24 13.95 -1.24 4.46
N THR A 25 14.64 -0.21 4.00
CA THR A 25 14.89 1.00 4.77
C THR A 25 13.76 2.02 4.59
N GLU A 26 13.70 3.04 5.45
CA GLU A 26 12.78 4.18 5.26
C GLU A 26 13.02 4.86 3.91
N GLU A 27 14.27 4.94 3.45
CA GLU A 27 14.62 5.53 2.14
C GLU A 27 14.09 4.68 0.97
N ASP A 28 14.09 3.35 1.11
CA ASP A 28 13.50 2.46 0.10
C ASP A 28 11.99 2.72 -0.07
N LEU A 29 11.30 3.04 1.03
CA LEU A 29 9.85 3.26 1.09
C LEU A 29 9.43 4.71 0.81
N ALA A 30 10.29 5.70 1.05
CA ALA A 30 9.93 7.12 1.01
C ALA A 30 9.27 7.56 -0.31
N ALA A 31 9.78 7.09 -1.45
CA ALA A 31 9.21 7.45 -2.74
C ALA A 31 7.83 6.80 -2.97
N LEU A 32 7.63 5.58 -2.48
CA LEU A 32 6.33 4.91 -2.52
C LEU A 32 5.32 5.64 -1.65
N GLU A 33 5.69 6.00 -0.41
CA GLU A 33 4.84 6.77 0.48
C GLU A 33 4.46 8.12 -0.11
N ALA A 34 5.39 8.81 -0.78
CA ALA A 34 5.10 10.06 -1.48
C ALA A 34 4.15 9.89 -2.67
N GLU A 35 4.23 8.78 -3.40
CA GLU A 35 3.28 8.42 -4.46
C GLU A 35 1.89 8.14 -3.87
N TYR A 36 1.84 7.33 -2.81
CA TYR A 36 0.60 6.95 -2.14
C TYR A 36 -0.06 8.16 -1.47
N LYS A 37 0.72 9.08 -0.90
CA LYS A 37 0.22 10.37 -0.38
C LYS A 37 -0.53 11.17 -1.44
N LYS A 38 0.03 11.27 -2.66
CA LYS A 38 -0.63 12.00 -3.77
C LYS A 38 -1.94 11.34 -4.17
N ILE A 39 -2.01 10.01 -4.12
CA ILE A 39 -3.25 9.27 -4.39
C ILE A 39 -4.28 9.59 -3.30
N VAL A 40 -3.91 9.47 -2.02
CA VAL A 40 -4.79 9.80 -0.89
C VAL A 40 -5.27 11.24 -0.98
N ASP A 41 -4.39 12.20 -1.25
CA ASP A 41 -4.76 13.62 -1.34
C ASP A 41 -5.77 13.89 -2.46
N ARG A 42 -5.55 13.29 -3.63
CA ARG A 42 -6.46 13.44 -4.77
C ARG A 42 -7.83 12.81 -4.48
N VAL A 43 -7.85 11.56 -3.99
CA VAL A 43 -9.08 10.80 -3.78
C VAL A 43 -9.87 11.39 -2.61
N SER A 44 -9.21 11.71 -1.51
CA SER A 44 -9.88 12.33 -0.35
C SER A 44 -10.47 13.70 -0.67
N ALA A 45 -9.81 14.51 -1.51
CA ALA A 45 -10.37 15.78 -1.97
C ALA A 45 -11.65 15.59 -2.82
N ASP A 46 -11.68 14.57 -3.68
CA ASP A 46 -12.87 14.22 -4.46
C ASP A 46 -14.01 13.70 -3.56
N LEU A 47 -13.69 12.81 -2.62
CA LEU A 47 -14.66 12.32 -1.63
C LEU A 47 -15.20 13.44 -0.74
N ALA A 48 -14.37 14.41 -0.37
CA ALA A 48 -14.80 15.59 0.37
C ALA A 48 -15.69 16.52 -0.44
N PHE A 49 -15.39 16.71 -1.73
CA PHE A 49 -16.27 17.43 -2.64
C PHE A 49 -17.65 16.76 -2.77
N GLN A 50 -17.69 15.43 -2.73
CA GLN A 50 -18.92 14.63 -2.74
C GLN A 50 -19.62 14.55 -1.38
N GLY A 51 -19.03 15.10 -0.30
CA GLY A 51 -19.58 15.04 1.05
C GLY A 51 -19.47 13.66 1.72
N LYS A 52 -18.67 12.74 1.16
CA LYS A 52 -18.43 11.39 1.69
C LYS A 52 -17.32 11.33 2.73
N LEU A 53 -16.45 12.33 2.74
CA LEU A 53 -15.29 12.38 3.63
C LEU A 53 -15.06 13.81 4.11
N PRO A 54 -14.95 14.08 5.42
CA PRO A 54 -14.49 15.38 5.88
C PRO A 54 -13.06 15.69 5.41
N PRO A 55 -12.66 16.97 5.29
CA PRO A 55 -11.28 17.32 4.96
C PRO A 55 -10.30 16.74 5.97
N LEU A 56 -9.29 16.03 5.47
CA LEU A 56 -8.26 15.40 6.29
C LEU A 56 -7.30 16.45 6.85
N THR A 57 -6.77 16.17 8.04
CA THR A 57 -5.86 17.05 8.79
C THR A 57 -4.44 16.51 8.91
N GLY A 58 -4.24 15.22 8.65
CA GLY A 58 -2.93 14.58 8.60
C GLY A 58 -1.94 15.24 7.64
N THR A 59 -0.65 15.08 7.91
CA THR A 59 0.45 15.64 7.11
C THR A 59 1.22 14.58 6.33
N THR A 60 1.32 13.38 6.90
CA THR A 60 1.97 12.22 6.27
C THR A 60 0.96 11.33 5.55
N PHE A 61 1.45 10.40 4.71
CA PHE A 61 0.60 9.37 4.10
C PHE A 61 -0.18 8.58 5.16
N SER A 62 0.53 8.05 6.16
CA SER A 62 -0.06 7.21 7.19
C SER A 62 -1.11 7.94 8.02
N GLU A 63 -0.83 9.19 8.42
CA GLU A 63 -1.80 10.02 9.14
C GLU A 63 -3.09 10.23 8.34
N CYS A 64 -2.97 10.72 7.10
CA CYS A 64 -4.13 10.94 6.23
C CYS A 64 -4.90 9.66 5.95
N TYR A 65 -4.20 8.54 5.69
CA TYR A 65 -4.82 7.27 5.37
C TYR A 65 -5.58 6.70 6.57
N ILE A 66 -4.98 6.68 7.77
CA ILE A 66 -5.65 6.24 9.00
C ILE A 66 -6.86 7.12 9.29
N GLU A 67 -6.71 8.44 9.19
CA GLU A 67 -7.80 9.39 9.41
C GLU A 67 -8.96 9.13 8.43
N ALA A 68 -8.67 8.90 7.14
CA ALA A 68 -9.68 8.58 6.15
C ALA A 68 -10.40 7.25 6.45
N MET A 69 -9.65 6.20 6.79
CA MET A 69 -10.21 4.88 7.12
C MET A 69 -11.14 4.91 8.34
N GLN A 70 -10.93 5.85 9.27
CA GLN A 70 -11.81 6.02 10.44
C GLN A 70 -13.11 6.76 10.11
N GLN A 71 -13.15 7.49 9.00
CA GLN A 71 -14.24 8.40 8.66
C GLN A 71 -15.08 7.95 7.46
N LEU A 72 -14.52 7.12 6.58
CA LEU A 72 -15.24 6.57 5.45
C LEU A 72 -16.26 5.53 5.88
N ASP A 73 -17.48 5.65 5.37
CA ASP A 73 -18.51 4.62 5.50
C ASP A 73 -18.15 3.36 4.70
N ASP A 74 -17.48 3.54 3.55
CA ASP A 74 -16.97 2.46 2.70
C ASP A 74 -15.46 2.65 2.46
N MET A 75 -14.66 1.74 3.02
CA MET A 75 -13.20 1.79 2.84
C MET A 75 -12.76 1.59 1.38
N TYR A 76 -13.57 0.91 0.56
CA TYR A 76 -13.25 0.64 -0.84
C TYR A 76 -13.19 1.92 -1.68
N ASP A 77 -13.89 2.98 -1.28
CA ASP A 77 -13.87 4.30 -1.94
C ASP A 77 -12.45 4.92 -1.97
N LEU A 78 -11.54 4.50 -1.07
CA LEU A 78 -10.14 4.94 -1.06
C LEU A 78 -9.15 3.79 -1.27
N TYR A 79 -9.34 2.65 -0.59
CA TYR A 79 -8.41 1.53 -0.60
C TYR A 79 -8.11 1.02 -2.01
N GLN A 80 -9.12 0.91 -2.88
CA GLN A 80 -8.96 0.36 -4.22
C GLN A 80 -8.00 1.17 -5.09
N HIS A 81 -7.83 2.46 -4.82
CA HIS A 81 -6.89 3.32 -5.53
C HIS A 81 -5.42 3.08 -5.15
N LEU A 82 -5.17 2.39 -4.03
CA LEU A 82 -3.84 2.04 -3.54
C LEU A 82 -3.48 0.58 -3.84
N ASP A 83 -4.48 -0.27 -4.09
CA ASP A 83 -4.29 -1.68 -4.36
C ASP A 83 -3.60 -1.90 -5.72
N ILE A 84 -2.61 -2.78 -5.74
CA ILE A 84 -1.82 -3.14 -6.94
C ILE A 84 -2.49 -4.23 -7.77
N SER A 85 -3.69 -4.66 -7.37
CA SER A 85 -4.50 -5.63 -8.07
C SER A 85 -5.86 -5.06 -8.47
N LEU A 86 -6.45 -5.63 -9.53
CA LEU A 86 -7.86 -5.38 -9.83
C LEU A 86 -8.74 -6.08 -8.79
N PRO A 87 -9.89 -5.49 -8.44
CA PRO A 87 -10.75 -6.07 -7.44
C PRO A 87 -11.39 -7.35 -7.98
N LEU A 88 -11.51 -8.36 -7.10
CA LEU A 88 -12.10 -9.66 -7.44
C LEU A 88 -13.62 -9.60 -7.36
N LEU A 89 -14.23 -8.84 -8.27
CA LEU A 89 -15.68 -8.66 -8.37
C LEU A 89 -16.25 -9.46 -9.54
N GLU A 90 -17.47 -9.95 -9.38
CA GLU A 90 -18.21 -10.60 -10.47
C GLU A 90 -18.50 -9.59 -11.60
N ASP A 91 -18.93 -8.38 -11.24
CA ASP A 91 -19.23 -7.29 -12.18
C ASP A 91 -18.17 -6.18 -12.07
N LEU A 92 -17.07 -6.34 -12.81
CA LEU A 92 -16.04 -5.32 -12.91
C LEU A 92 -16.46 -4.22 -13.90
N ASP A 93 -16.76 -3.02 -13.39
CA ASP A 93 -16.97 -1.84 -14.24
C ASP A 93 -15.67 -1.05 -14.52
N ARG A 94 -15.70 -0.16 -15.53
CA ARG A 94 -14.53 0.58 -16.02
C ARG A 94 -13.96 1.62 -15.06
N SER A 95 -14.67 1.96 -13.99
CA SER A 95 -14.25 2.90 -12.96
C SER A 95 -13.34 2.24 -11.91
N HIS A 96 -13.34 0.90 -11.81
CA HIS A 96 -12.42 0.19 -10.93
C HIS A 96 -10.97 0.44 -11.34
N THR A 97 -10.13 0.62 -10.33
CA THR A 97 -8.73 0.99 -10.53
C THR A 97 -7.79 -0.08 -9.99
N MET A 98 -6.57 -0.05 -10.52
CA MET A 98 -5.42 -0.79 -10.02
C MET A 98 -4.25 0.18 -10.02
N ASN A 99 -3.53 0.28 -8.92
CA ASN A 99 -2.37 1.14 -8.80
C ASN A 99 -1.17 0.51 -9.52
N THR A 100 -0.82 1.09 -10.66
CA THR A 100 0.35 0.71 -11.46
C THR A 100 1.40 1.81 -11.47
N GLY A 101 1.53 2.55 -10.38
CA GLY A 101 2.49 3.63 -10.25
C GLY A 101 3.95 3.15 -10.34
N PRO A 102 4.87 3.99 -10.84
CA PRO A 102 6.28 3.63 -11.01
C PRO A 102 6.96 3.25 -9.70
N GLU A 103 6.60 3.86 -8.57
CA GLU A 103 7.25 3.58 -7.29
C GLU A 103 6.85 2.22 -6.72
N VAL A 104 5.64 1.75 -7.00
CA VAL A 104 5.22 0.36 -6.72
C VAL A 104 6.14 -0.62 -7.44
N PHE A 105 6.32 -0.44 -8.76
CA PHE A 105 7.20 -1.32 -9.55
C PHE A 105 8.66 -1.22 -9.09
N ARG A 106 9.14 -0.03 -8.74
CA ARG A 106 10.48 0.14 -8.17
C ARG A 106 10.64 -0.65 -6.87
N LEU A 107 9.64 -0.64 -5.99
CA LEU A 107 9.67 -1.42 -4.75
C LEU A 107 9.66 -2.92 -5.03
N LEU A 108 8.76 -3.40 -5.90
CA LEU A 108 8.63 -4.82 -6.25
C LEU A 108 9.87 -5.39 -6.95
N THR A 109 10.68 -4.52 -7.55
CA THR A 109 11.95 -4.87 -8.21
C THR A 109 13.19 -4.55 -7.36
N ASN A 110 13.02 -4.15 -6.09
CA ASN A 110 14.13 -3.80 -5.22
C ASN A 110 14.99 -5.05 -4.94
N PRO A 111 16.31 -5.04 -5.22
CA PRO A 111 17.19 -6.18 -4.96
C PRO A 111 17.17 -6.65 -3.51
N ARG A 112 16.89 -5.76 -2.55
CA ARG A 112 16.73 -6.13 -1.13
C ARG A 112 15.55 -7.05 -0.87
N LEU A 113 14.50 -6.94 -1.68
CA LEU A 113 13.34 -7.81 -1.64
C LEU A 113 13.55 -9.09 -2.45
N LEU A 114 14.25 -9.01 -3.58
CA LEU A 114 14.43 -10.13 -4.50
C LEU A 114 15.55 -11.09 -4.09
N ASP A 115 16.58 -10.61 -3.38
CA ASP A 115 17.76 -11.39 -2.99
C ASP A 115 17.75 -11.80 -1.51
N ILE A 116 16.56 -12.12 -0.97
CA ILE A 116 16.36 -12.63 0.39
C ILE A 116 16.80 -14.10 0.51
#